data_AF-A0A962XXN2-F1
#
_entry.id   AF-A0A962XXN2-F1
#
_cell.length_a   1.000
_cell.length_b   1.000
_cell.length_c   1.000
_cell.angle_alpha   90.00
_cell.angle_beta   90.00
_cell.angle_gamma   90.00
#
_symmetry.space_group_name_H-M   'P 1'
#
loop_
_entity.id
_entity.type
_entity.pdbx_description
1 polymer ?
#
loop_
_entity_poly.entity_id
_entity_poly.type
_entity_poly.pdbx_seq_one_letter_code
_entity_poly.pdbx_strand_id
1 'polypeptide(L)'
;MTDHRYPALHRPTLDDLPPEDATTDQLIALVRSHREGQEYPTAEALLDNLPIALRALSDHVLTGQATAMDVAYRLASIIAAIEGRQTPPEPSRRTH
;
A
#
# COMPACT_ATOMS: atom_id res chain seq x y z
N MET A 1 11.96 -23.94 -30.88
CA MET A 1 12.18 -23.21 -29.62
C MET A 1 10.82 -22.73 -29.14
N THR A 2 10.23 -23.43 -28.17
CA THR A 2 8.96 -23.07 -27.56
C THR A 2 9.18 -21.87 -26.63
N ASP A 3 8.62 -20.73 -27.01
CA ASP A 3 8.54 -19.53 -26.19
C ASP A 3 7.62 -19.84 -24.99
N HIS A 4 8.22 -20.31 -23.89
CA HIS A 4 7.53 -20.43 -22.60
C HIS A 4 7.27 -19.01 -22.12
N ARG A 5 6.12 -18.44 -22.54
CA ARG A 5 5.49 -17.33 -21.82
C ARG A 5 5.30 -17.79 -20.39
N TYR A 6 6.24 -17.41 -19.54
CA TYR A 6 6.14 -17.53 -18.10
C TYR A 6 4.77 -16.93 -17.74
N PRO A 7 3.84 -17.67 -17.12
CA PRO A 7 2.63 -17.05 -16.63
C PRO A 7 3.09 -15.94 -15.68
N ALA A 8 2.58 -14.72 -15.90
CA ALA A 8 2.79 -13.66 -14.94
C ALA A 8 2.40 -14.22 -13.57
N LEU A 9 3.35 -14.20 -12.61
CA LEU A 9 3.11 -14.66 -11.25
C LEU A 9 1.77 -14.08 -10.81
N HIS A 10 0.84 -14.95 -10.42
CA HIS A 10 -0.50 -14.54 -10.01
C HIS A 10 -0.34 -13.47 -8.94
N ARG A 11 -0.74 -12.24 -9.28
CA ARG A 11 -0.67 -11.12 -8.36
C ARG A 11 -1.93 -11.21 -7.48
N PRO A 12 -1.80 -11.52 -6.19
CA PRO A 12 -2.95 -11.79 -5.33
C PRO A 12 -3.87 -10.56 -5.24
N THR A 13 -5.16 -10.77 -5.06
CA THR A 13 -6.17 -9.72 -5.00
C THR A 13 -6.94 -9.81 -3.68
N LEU A 14 -7.83 -8.84 -3.44
CA LEU A 14 -8.61 -8.81 -2.22
C LEU A 14 -9.61 -9.98 -2.20
N ASP A 15 -10.04 -10.43 -3.38
CA ASP A 15 -10.90 -11.60 -3.55
C ASP A 15 -10.17 -12.92 -3.27
N ASP A 16 -8.83 -12.91 -3.27
CA ASP A 16 -8.00 -14.07 -2.92
C ASP A 16 -7.76 -14.17 -1.40
N LEU A 17 -8.11 -13.13 -0.63
CA LEU A 17 -8.09 -13.17 0.83
C LEU A 17 -9.40 -13.80 1.33
N PRO A 18 -9.35 -14.91 2.08
CA PRO A 18 -10.56 -15.43 2.71
C PRO A 18 -11.11 -14.38 3.70
N PRO A 19 -12.44 -14.26 3.83
CA PRO A 19 -13.06 -13.18 4.59
C PRO A 19 -12.69 -13.22 6.09
N GLU A 20 -12.35 -14.39 6.63
CA GLU A 20 -11.79 -14.55 7.98
C GLU A 20 -10.40 -13.93 8.16
N ASP A 21 -9.60 -13.81 7.09
CA ASP A 21 -8.24 -13.28 7.12
C ASP A 21 -8.13 -11.86 6.54
N ALA A 22 -9.26 -11.25 6.15
CA ALA A 22 -9.37 -9.88 5.63
C ALA A 22 -9.11 -8.82 6.73
N THR A 23 -7.92 -8.87 7.31
CA THR A 23 -7.41 -7.96 8.33
C THR A 23 -6.60 -6.84 7.69
N THR A 24 -6.47 -5.72 8.40
CA THR A 24 -5.62 -4.59 7.97
C THR A 24 -4.16 -5.01 7.76
N ASP A 25 -3.63 -5.92 8.57
CA ASP A 25 -2.25 -6.39 8.45
C ASP A 25 -2.04 -7.21 7.18
N GLN A 26 -2.98 -8.09 6.85
CA GLN A 26 -2.95 -8.85 5.59
C GLN A 26 -3.15 -7.96 4.37
N LEU A 27 -3.98 -6.93 4.48
CA LEU A 27 -4.12 -5.90 3.46
C LEU A 27 -2.79 -5.15 3.23
N ILE A 28 -2.10 -4.77 4.29
CA ILE A 28 -0.79 -4.12 4.23
C ILE A 28 0.24 -5.06 3.61
N ALA A 29 0.24 -6.35 3.98
CA ALA A 29 1.14 -7.35 3.41
C ALA A 29 0.88 -7.56 1.91
N LEU A 30 -0.38 -7.65 1.50
CA LEU A 30 -0.81 -7.75 0.10
C LEU A 30 -0.37 -6.53 -0.72
N VAL A 31 -0.59 -5.33 -0.18
CA VAL A 31 -0.18 -4.09 -0.83
C VAL A 31 1.36 -3.99 -0.93
N ARG A 32 2.09 -4.46 0.08
CA ARG A 32 3.56 -4.51 0.07
C ARG A 32 4.10 -5.49 -0.98
N SER A 33 3.48 -6.65 -1.16
CA SER A 33 3.91 -7.60 -2.22
C SER A 33 3.65 -7.04 -3.62
N HIS A 34 2.66 -6.17 -3.79
CA HIS A 34 2.43 -5.44 -5.04
C HIS A 34 3.35 -4.22 -5.21
N ARG A 35 4.09 -3.85 -4.17
CA ARG A 35 4.95 -2.67 -4.18
C ARG A 35 6.28 -2.91 -4.87
N GLU A 36 6.65 -4.17 -5.14
CA GLU A 36 7.89 -4.50 -5.85
C GLU A 36 7.89 -3.87 -7.25
N GLY A 37 8.63 -2.76 -7.41
CA GLY A 37 8.87 -2.09 -8.69
C GLY A 37 8.01 -0.86 -9.03
N GLN A 38 7.16 -0.34 -8.12
CA GLN A 38 6.38 0.88 -8.36
C GLN A 38 6.86 2.07 -7.51
N GLU A 39 7.01 3.23 -8.15
CA GLU A 39 7.36 4.49 -7.49
C GLU A 39 6.09 5.14 -6.91
N TYR A 40 6.10 5.41 -5.60
CA TYR A 40 5.00 6.04 -4.87
C TYR A 40 5.49 7.36 -4.26
N PRO A 41 4.59 8.33 -4.00
CA PRO A 41 4.91 9.46 -3.14
C PRO A 41 5.54 8.98 -1.83
N THR A 42 6.58 9.70 -1.38
CA THR A 42 7.27 9.40 -0.13
C THR A 42 6.31 9.54 1.06
N ALA A 43 6.65 8.93 2.19
CA ALA A 43 5.86 9.03 3.41
C ALA A 43 5.68 10.50 3.84
N GLU A 44 6.71 11.32 3.66
CA GLU A 44 6.70 12.76 3.93
C GLU A 44 5.69 13.47 3.02
N ALA A 45 5.75 13.23 1.71
CA ALA A 45 4.84 13.86 0.75
C ALA A 45 3.38 13.45 0.98
N LEU A 46 3.15 12.19 1.37
CA LEU A 46 1.82 11.68 1.69
C LEU A 46 1.27 12.32 2.98
N LEU A 47 2.10 12.51 3.99
CA LEU A 47 1.70 13.04 5.30
C LEU A 47 1.51 14.56 5.28
N ASP A 48 2.38 15.29 4.58
CA ASP A 48 2.24 16.75 4.39
C ASP A 48 0.96 17.09 3.61
N ASN A 49 0.48 16.15 2.79
CA ASN A 49 -0.76 16.28 2.01
C ASN A 49 -1.87 15.33 2.49
N LEU A 50 -1.82 14.83 3.73
CA LEU A 50 -2.75 13.80 4.20
C LEU A 50 -4.23 14.21 4.05
N PRO A 51 -4.66 15.44 4.42
CA PRO A 51 -6.05 15.86 4.20
C PRO A 51 -6.47 15.86 2.72
N ILE A 52 -5.53 16.17 1.81
CA ILE A 52 -5.77 16.17 0.36
C ILE A 52 -5.87 14.72 -0.14
N ALA A 53 -4.97 13.85 0.29
CA ALA A 53 -4.97 12.44 -0.08
C ALA A 53 -6.24 11.71 0.41
N LEU A 54 -6.73 12.03 1.61
CA LEU A 54 -7.98 11.50 2.15
C LEU A 54 -9.19 12.02 1.38
N ARG A 55 -9.25 13.32 1.05
CA ARG A 55 -10.33 13.88 0.22
C ARG A 55 -10.36 13.26 -1.17
N ALA A 56 -9.21 13.11 -1.83
CA ALA A 56 -9.13 12.47 -3.13
C ALA A 56 -9.58 11.00 -3.08
N LEU A 57 -9.27 10.27 -2.01
CA LEU A 57 -9.79 8.93 -1.79
C LEU A 57 -11.31 8.93 -1.60
N SER A 58 -11.85 9.85 -0.80
CA SER A 58 -13.30 10.00 -0.62
C SER A 58 -14.00 10.31 -1.94
N ASP A 59 -13.50 11.27 -2.71
CA ASP A 59 -14.07 11.62 -4.01
C ASP A 59 -14.05 10.41 -4.96
N HIS A 60 -12.94 9.68 -5.01
CA HIS A 60 -12.83 8.48 -5.83
C HIS A 60 -13.83 7.39 -5.44
N VAL A 61 -14.05 7.15 -4.14
CA VAL A 61 -15.09 6.23 -3.64
C VAL A 61 -16.49 6.72 -4.00
N LEU A 62 -16.77 8.01 -3.79
CA LEU A 62 -18.09 8.61 -4.06
C LEU A 62 -18.45 8.61 -5.55
N THR A 63 -17.46 8.63 -6.45
CA THR A 63 -17.70 8.47 -7.90
C THR A 63 -18.10 7.04 -8.30
N GLY A 64 -17.97 6.06 -7.40
CA GLY A 64 -18.21 4.65 -7.69
C GLY A 64 -17.18 4.01 -8.64
N GLN A 65 -16.10 4.73 -8.96
CA GLN A 65 -15.01 4.25 -9.82
C GLN A 65 -13.92 3.53 -9.03
N ALA A 66 -13.91 3.65 -7.70
CA ALA A 66 -12.93 2.98 -6.86
C ALA A 66 -13.26 1.50 -6.72
N THR A 67 -12.31 0.63 -7.09
CA THR A 67 -12.40 -0.77 -6.68
C THR A 67 -12.06 -0.90 -5.20
N ALA A 68 -12.52 -1.98 -4.56
CA ALA A 68 -12.12 -2.30 -3.19
C ALA A 68 -10.59 -2.37 -3.05
N MET A 69 -9.91 -2.82 -4.11
CA MET A 69 -8.46 -2.86 -4.21
C MET A 69 -7.83 -1.45 -4.23
N ASP A 70 -8.36 -0.50 -4.98
CA ASP A 70 -7.84 0.88 -5.03
C ASP A 70 -7.92 1.56 -3.66
N VAL A 71 -9.03 1.33 -2.95
CA VAL A 71 -9.23 1.83 -1.58
C VAL A 71 -8.25 1.18 -0.61
N ALA A 72 -8.12 -0.15 -0.69
CA ALA A 72 -7.18 -0.92 0.10
C ALA A 72 -5.73 -0.43 -0.07
N TYR A 73 -5.30 -0.22 -1.32
CA TYR A 73 -3.98 0.33 -1.65
C TYR A 73 -3.75 1.66 -0.94
N ARG A 74 -4.71 2.59 -1.08
CA ARG A 74 -4.55 3.94 -0.57
C ARG A 74 -4.52 3.96 0.95
N LEU A 75 -5.36 3.17 1.61
CA LEU A 75 -5.39 3.03 3.06
C LEU A 75 -4.09 2.41 3.61
N ALA A 76 -3.62 1.32 3.02
CA ALA A 76 -2.35 0.69 3.43
C ALA A 76 -1.16 1.63 3.25
N SER A 77 -1.15 2.44 2.19
CA SER A 77 -0.12 3.47 1.98
C SER A 77 -0.13 4.55 3.07
N ILE A 78 -1.32 5.01 3.48
CA ILE A 78 -1.47 5.99 4.57
C ILE A 78 -1.02 5.40 5.91
N ILE A 79 -1.46 4.18 6.23
CA ILE A 79 -1.09 3.50 7.49
C ILE A 79 0.43 3.32 7.55
N ALA A 80 1.04 2.79 6.48
CA ALA A 80 2.48 2.59 6.40
C ALA A 80 3.28 3.91 6.54
N ALA A 81 2.78 5.02 5.99
CA ALA A 81 3.42 6.32 6.15
C ALA A 81 3.32 6.86 7.59
N ILE A 82 2.16 6.69 8.25
CA ILE A 82 1.95 7.08 9.65
C ILE A 82 2.83 6.25 10.59
N GLU A 83 2.82 4.91 10.44
CA GLU A 83 3.64 3.99 11.24
C GLU A 83 5.14 4.20 11.02
N GLY A 84 5.56 4.47 9.77
CA GLY A 84 6.94 4.80 9.45
C GLY A 84 7.45 6.05 10.19
N ARG A 85 6.58 7.03 10.47
CA ARG A 85 6.92 8.18 11.33
C ARG A 85 6.92 7.87 12.81
N GLN A 86 6.18 6.85 13.27
CA GLN A 86 6.13 6.48 14.68
C GLN A 86 7.39 5.74 15.13
N THR A 87 8.23 5.27 14.20
CA THR A 87 9.55 4.73 14.52
C THR A 87 10.53 5.89 14.57
N PRO A 88 10.99 6.35 15.75
CA PRO A 88 12.07 7.33 15.78
C PRO A 88 13.29 6.68 15.13
N PRO A 89 14.09 7.40 14.32
CA PRO A 89 15.39 6.88 13.94
C PRO A 89 16.17 6.64 15.24
N GLU A 90 16.53 5.39 15.52
CA GLU A 90 17.47 5.10 16.60
C GLU A 90 18.70 5.99 16.39
N PRO A 91 19.11 6.78 17.39
CA PRO A 91 20.26 7.65 17.25
C PRO A 91 21.46 6.78 16.92
N SER A 92 21.97 6.93 15.69
CA SER A 92 23.10 6.18 15.17
C SER A 92 24.23 6.25 16.19
N ARG A 93 24.57 5.10 16.77
CA ARG A 93 25.67 4.96 17.71
C ARG A 93 26.96 5.28 16.96
N ARG A 94 27.38 6.55 17.03
CA ARG A 94 28.73 7.00 16.67
C ARG A 94 29.69 6.23 17.57
N THR A 95 30.24 5.14 17.06
CA THR A 95 31.49 4.59 17.60
C THR A 95 32.65 5.26 16.87
N HIS A 96 33.45 5.91 17.69
CA HIS A 96 34.61 6.73 17.39
C HIS A 96 35.89 5.89 17.46
#